data_AF-A0A832MVN2-F1
#
_entry.id   AF-A0A832MVN2-F1
#
_cell.length_a   1.000
_cell.length_b   1.000
_cell.length_c   1.000
_cell.angle_alpha   90.00
_cell.angle_beta   90.00
_cell.angle_gamma   90.00
#
_symmetry.space_group_name_H-M   'P 1'
#
loop_
_entity.id
_entity.type
_entity.pdbx_description
1 polymer ?
#
loop_
_entity_poly.entity_id
_entity_poly.type
_entity_poly.pdbx_seq_one_letter_code
_entity_poly.pdbx_strand_id
1 'polypeptide(L)'
;MEHNSTFPIKQSELDMLRDEASSYLKSIQWEQGQRARNKDKNAKDESILLYLSRANNGSSVSITSVSKTILALKKRLLPDSIAIPIYLNQTLFAVQEGLALGIWIKDNYYDASGLSTLIENKSALDTAGKREYESKMHTATAFMLFATAYNILYNLKPHASDDLSVMKQKFAGIPEVSLLSPLKGIACSLFYYDKYLGHPDIIKSDKDVINFTVVYFEALIDEIQLRKSTLEYTETIEDRTYKLENSDFAVSGWNNVFSGTAKSIEFNKVQFEQIVGNKDAKHFARRLTERLLSYDFLAKKNPFQELGGFMPVFMGYGIPGTGKSMLIAAIATRLKEHCDRLEIPFLFHPMPDTLISTFQGGSA
;
A
#
# COMPACT_ATOMS: atom_id res chain seq x y z
N MET A 1 10.53 23.04 15.30
CA MET A 1 9.40 22.15 15.57
C MET A 1 8.15 22.96 15.27
N GLU A 2 7.77 23.00 14.00
CA GLU A 2 6.54 23.69 13.60
C GLU A 2 5.34 22.89 14.12
N HIS A 3 4.42 23.58 14.78
CA HIS A 3 3.23 22.97 15.36
C HIS A 3 2.29 22.53 14.23
N ASN A 4 2.35 21.26 13.81
CA ASN A 4 1.29 20.69 12.99
C ASN A 4 -0.03 20.78 13.77
N SER A 5 -0.98 21.51 13.21
CA SER A 5 -2.30 21.68 13.80
C SER A 5 -3.05 20.34 13.72
N THR A 6 -3.44 19.82 14.89
CA THR A 6 -4.19 18.55 14.97
C THR A 6 -5.68 18.84 14.99
N PHE A 7 -6.41 18.30 14.01
CA PHE A 7 -7.85 18.45 13.87
C PHE A 7 -8.56 17.14 14.24
N PRO A 8 -9.55 17.16 15.14
CA PRO A 8 -10.31 15.96 15.49
C PRO A 8 -11.32 15.63 14.39
N ILE A 9 -11.41 14.34 14.02
CA ILE A 9 -12.47 13.79 13.18
C ILE A 9 -13.56 13.27 14.11
N LYS A 10 -14.73 13.93 14.10
CA LYS A 10 -15.84 13.53 14.97
C LYS A 10 -16.56 12.32 14.42
N GLN A 11 -16.86 11.35 15.28
CA GLN A 11 -17.61 10.16 14.86
C GLN A 11 -19.01 10.50 14.35
N SER A 12 -19.67 11.49 14.94
CA SER A 12 -21.00 11.95 14.49
C SER A 12 -20.99 12.50 13.06
N GLU A 13 -19.88 13.11 12.63
CA GLU A 13 -19.73 13.64 11.28
C GLU A 13 -19.52 12.49 10.27
N LEU A 14 -18.75 11.47 10.65
CA LEU A 14 -18.60 10.26 9.84
C LEU A 14 -19.90 9.48 9.71
N ASP A 15 -20.69 9.39 10.78
CA ASP A 15 -21.99 8.70 10.77
C ASP A 15 -22.95 9.28 9.73
N MET A 16 -22.94 10.61 9.54
CA MET A 16 -23.74 11.26 8.49
C MET A 16 -23.25 10.92 7.07
N LEU A 17 -21.95 10.71 6.89
CA LEU A 17 -21.33 10.39 5.60
C LEU A 17 -21.39 8.89 5.26
N ARG A 18 -21.72 8.03 6.23
CA ARG A 18 -21.84 6.58 6.01
C ARG A 18 -22.91 6.20 5.00
N ASP A 19 -24.00 6.95 4.93
CA ASP A 19 -25.08 6.71 3.97
C ASP A 19 -24.61 7.01 2.53
N GLU A 20 -23.84 8.08 2.35
CA GLU A 20 -23.22 8.41 1.08
C GLU A 20 -22.19 7.34 0.67
N ALA A 21 -21.32 6.94 1.60
CA ALA A 21 -20.36 5.85 1.39
C ALA A 21 -21.05 4.53 0.99
N SER A 22 -22.17 4.21 1.66
CA SER A 22 -23.02 3.06 1.33
C SER A 22 -23.63 3.15 -0.07
N SER A 23 -24.00 4.36 -0.52
CA SER A 23 -24.52 4.58 -1.88
C SER A 23 -23.47 4.23 -2.93
N TYR A 24 -22.21 4.66 -2.73
CA TYR A 24 -21.11 4.27 -3.61
C TYR A 24 -20.91 2.74 -3.63
N LEU A 25 -20.98 2.05 -2.49
CA LEU A 25 -20.85 0.58 -2.47
C LEU A 25 -22.02 -0.16 -3.15
N LYS A 26 -23.20 0.46 -3.22
CA LYS A 26 -24.38 -0.11 -3.87
C LYS A 26 -24.31 -0.02 -5.38
N SER A 27 -23.87 1.11 -5.93
CA SER A 27 -23.81 1.29 -7.38
C SER A 27 -22.80 2.34 -7.79
N ILE A 28 -21.97 1.97 -8.77
CA ILE A 28 -20.94 2.84 -9.34
C ILE A 28 -20.99 2.72 -10.84
N GLN A 29 -20.87 3.86 -11.50
CA GLN A 29 -20.75 3.93 -12.95
C GLN A 29 -19.31 4.34 -13.29
N TRP A 30 -18.63 3.50 -14.07
CA TRP A 30 -17.29 3.80 -14.56
C TRP A 30 -17.16 3.49 -16.04
N GLU A 31 -16.52 4.40 -16.77
CA GLU A 31 -16.10 4.22 -18.15
C GLU A 31 -14.57 4.17 -18.18
N GLN A 32 -14.02 3.07 -18.69
CA GLN A 32 -12.59 2.86 -18.78
C GLN A 32 -11.94 3.81 -19.80
N GLY A 33 -10.79 4.38 -19.45
CA GLY A 33 -10.01 5.21 -20.36
C GLY A 33 -9.49 4.43 -21.57
N GLN A 34 -9.28 5.13 -22.69
CA GLN A 34 -8.79 4.54 -23.95
C GLN A 34 -7.41 3.86 -23.78
N ARG A 35 -6.53 4.41 -22.93
CA ARG A 35 -5.22 3.82 -22.63
C ARG A 35 -5.33 2.50 -21.88
N ALA A 36 -6.22 2.42 -20.89
CA ALA A 36 -6.50 1.17 -20.17
C ALA A 36 -7.07 0.11 -21.11
N ARG A 37 -8.08 0.48 -21.94
CA ARG A 37 -8.65 -0.39 -22.97
C ARG A 37 -7.62 -0.92 -23.98
N ASN A 38 -6.64 -0.11 -24.35
CA ASN A 38 -5.60 -0.53 -25.31
C ASN A 38 -4.54 -1.43 -24.67
N LYS A 39 -4.23 -1.23 -23.38
CA LYS A 39 -3.36 -2.14 -22.60
C LYS A 39 -4.02 -3.52 -22.46
N ASP A 40 -5.34 -3.54 -22.30
CA ASP A 40 -6.15 -4.77 -22.26
C ASP A 40 -6.22 -5.52 -23.61
N LYS A 41 -6.11 -4.82 -24.76
CA LYS A 41 -6.10 -5.43 -26.10
C LYS A 41 -4.77 -6.06 -26.49
N ASN A 42 -3.66 -5.56 -25.95
CA ASN A 42 -2.31 -5.99 -26.32
C ASN A 42 -1.77 -7.12 -25.44
N ALA A 43 -2.40 -7.42 -24.31
CA ALA A 43 -2.01 -8.53 -23.44
C ALA A 43 -2.45 -9.87 -24.06
N LYS A 44 -1.51 -10.55 -24.73
CA LYS A 44 -1.63 -11.96 -25.14
C LYS A 44 -1.36 -12.94 -23.98
N ASP A 45 -1.08 -12.44 -22.79
CA ASP A 45 -0.78 -13.24 -21.61
C ASP A 45 -2.08 -13.67 -20.91
N GLU A 46 -2.15 -14.92 -20.47
CA GLU A 46 -3.30 -15.58 -19.80
C GLU A 46 -3.75 -14.91 -18.48
N SER A 47 -3.17 -13.77 -18.11
CA SER A 47 -3.39 -13.04 -16.87
C SER A 47 -4.59 -12.08 -16.95
N ILE A 48 -5.57 -12.26 -16.06
CA ILE A 48 -6.57 -11.34 -15.45
C ILE A 48 -7.01 -10.05 -16.19
N LEU A 49 -6.11 -9.30 -16.85
CA LEU A 49 -6.43 -8.21 -17.79
C LEU A 49 -7.36 -8.66 -18.93
N LEU A 50 -7.23 -9.91 -19.41
CA LEU A 50 -8.17 -10.47 -20.39
C LEU A 50 -9.59 -10.62 -19.83
N TYR A 51 -9.74 -10.87 -18.52
CA TYR A 51 -11.04 -10.95 -17.85
C TYR A 51 -11.68 -9.55 -17.73
N LEU A 52 -10.87 -8.52 -17.45
CA LEU A 52 -11.31 -7.11 -17.50
C LEU A 52 -11.80 -6.72 -18.91
N SER A 53 -11.15 -7.23 -19.95
CA SER A 53 -11.51 -7.04 -21.36
C SER A 53 -12.81 -7.77 -21.75
N ARG A 54 -12.95 -9.07 -21.41
CA ARG A 54 -14.13 -9.89 -21.75
C ARG A 54 -15.41 -9.43 -21.05
N ALA A 55 -15.30 -8.86 -19.85
CA ALA A 55 -16.46 -8.32 -19.13
C ALA A 55 -17.08 -7.06 -19.78
N ASN A 56 -16.45 -6.51 -20.83
CA ASN A 56 -16.81 -5.22 -21.43
C ASN A 56 -17.40 -5.31 -22.85
N ASN A 57 -17.96 -6.46 -23.25
CA ASN A 57 -18.51 -6.69 -24.59
C ASN A 57 -19.86 -6.01 -24.90
N GLY A 58 -20.25 -4.94 -24.18
CA GLY A 58 -21.42 -4.15 -24.52
C GLY A 58 -21.65 -2.99 -23.57
N SER A 59 -21.78 -1.79 -24.13
CA SER A 59 -21.96 -0.46 -23.49
C SER A 59 -20.70 0.19 -22.91
N SER A 60 -20.55 1.49 -23.15
CA SER A 60 -19.38 2.30 -22.78
C SER A 60 -19.28 2.59 -21.28
N VAL A 61 -20.41 2.54 -20.56
CA VAL A 61 -20.51 2.81 -19.13
C VAL A 61 -20.88 1.52 -18.40
N SER A 62 -19.95 1.00 -17.61
CA SER A 62 -20.16 -0.22 -16.84
C SER A 62 -20.66 0.11 -15.44
N ILE A 63 -21.81 -0.46 -15.06
CA ILE A 63 -22.37 -0.33 -13.72
C ILE A 63 -21.86 -1.50 -12.88
N THR A 64 -21.15 -1.20 -11.81
CA THR A 64 -20.60 -2.19 -10.86
C THR A 64 -21.14 -1.95 -9.46
N SER A 65 -21.11 -2.98 -8.63
CA SER A 65 -21.70 -2.96 -7.30
C SER A 65 -20.93 -3.90 -6.39
N VAL A 66 -20.09 -3.30 -5.54
CA VAL A 66 -19.25 -4.02 -4.57
C VAL A 66 -20.11 -4.84 -3.61
N SER A 67 -21.28 -4.33 -3.22
CA SER A 67 -22.22 -5.07 -2.38
C SER A 67 -22.79 -6.32 -3.07
N LYS A 68 -23.06 -6.27 -4.38
CA LYS A 68 -23.52 -7.44 -5.14
C LYS A 68 -22.40 -8.47 -5.33
N THR A 69 -21.16 -8.05 -5.57
CA THR A 69 -20.03 -8.99 -5.69
C THR A 69 -19.71 -9.66 -4.37
N ILE A 70 -19.74 -8.94 -3.25
CA ILE A 70 -19.60 -9.53 -1.91
C ILE A 70 -20.72 -10.53 -1.62
N LEU A 71 -21.97 -10.23 -2.01
CA LEU A 71 -23.08 -11.18 -1.90
C LEU A 71 -22.89 -12.42 -2.80
N ALA A 72 -22.34 -12.24 -4.00
CA ALA A 72 -22.01 -13.35 -4.90
C ALA A 72 -20.87 -14.21 -4.34
N LEU A 73 -19.85 -13.59 -3.74
CA LEU A 73 -18.76 -14.27 -3.04
C LEU A 73 -19.27 -15.06 -1.85
N LYS A 74 -20.19 -14.50 -1.05
CA LYS A 74 -20.87 -15.24 0.02
C LYS A 74 -21.50 -16.52 -0.54
N LYS A 75 -22.34 -16.40 -1.59
CA LYS A 75 -23.02 -17.55 -2.20
C LYS A 75 -22.05 -18.60 -2.75
N ARG A 76 -20.91 -18.17 -3.30
CA ARG A 76 -19.90 -19.05 -3.90
C ARG A 76 -19.05 -19.76 -2.87
N LEU A 77 -18.58 -19.05 -1.85
CA LEU A 77 -17.62 -19.55 -0.87
C LEU A 77 -18.30 -20.31 0.27
N LEU A 78 -19.48 -19.84 0.70
CA LEU A 78 -20.17 -20.32 1.90
C LEU A 78 -21.68 -20.39 1.65
N PRO A 79 -22.15 -21.37 0.84
CA PRO A 79 -23.55 -21.48 0.43
C PRO A 79 -24.52 -21.72 1.60
N ASP A 80 -24.06 -22.41 2.65
CA ASP A 80 -24.88 -22.80 3.80
C ASP A 80 -25.02 -21.69 4.87
N SER A 81 -24.33 -20.56 4.69
CA SER A 81 -24.35 -19.48 5.68
C SER A 81 -25.57 -18.56 5.49
N ILE A 82 -26.35 -18.40 6.56
CA ILE A 82 -27.51 -17.50 6.58
C ILE A 82 -27.06 -16.03 6.64
N ALA A 83 -26.06 -15.72 7.46
CA ALA A 83 -25.50 -14.37 7.62
C ALA A 83 -24.33 -14.09 6.66
N ILE A 84 -23.86 -12.84 6.58
CA ILE A 84 -22.60 -12.53 5.90
C ILE A 84 -21.45 -13.02 6.82
N PRO A 85 -20.50 -13.82 6.30
CA PRO A 85 -19.35 -14.29 7.07
C PRO A 85 -18.52 -13.15 7.65
N ILE A 86 -17.86 -13.41 8.78
CA ILE A 86 -17.16 -12.39 9.59
C ILE A 86 -16.17 -11.59 8.74
N TYR A 87 -15.27 -12.25 8.00
CA TYR A 87 -14.25 -11.56 7.20
C TYR A 87 -14.85 -10.75 6.04
N LEU A 88 -15.89 -11.25 5.37
CA LEU A 88 -16.61 -10.51 4.33
C LEU A 88 -17.27 -9.26 4.90
N ASN A 89 -17.94 -9.37 6.06
CA ASN A 89 -18.59 -8.25 6.72
C ASN A 89 -17.56 -7.22 7.19
N GLN A 90 -16.48 -7.68 7.82
CA GLN A 90 -15.40 -6.82 8.28
C GLN A 90 -14.74 -6.05 7.14
N THR A 91 -14.52 -6.71 5.99
CA THR A 91 -13.98 -6.05 4.80
C THR A 91 -14.95 -5.00 4.27
N LEU A 92 -16.24 -5.33 4.16
CA LEU A 92 -17.26 -4.39 3.69
C LEU A 92 -17.36 -3.16 4.60
N PHE A 93 -17.39 -3.39 5.92
CA PHE A 93 -17.43 -2.33 6.92
C PHE A 93 -16.18 -1.45 6.85
N ALA A 94 -14.98 -2.04 6.77
CA ALA A 94 -13.74 -1.28 6.65
C ALA A 94 -13.70 -0.42 5.39
N VAL A 95 -14.17 -0.92 4.24
CA VAL A 95 -14.25 -0.13 3.00
C VAL A 95 -15.28 0.99 3.13
N GLN A 96 -16.42 0.77 3.78
CA GLN A 96 -17.41 1.80 4.04
C GLN A 96 -16.85 2.91 4.94
N GLU A 97 -16.23 2.56 6.06
CA GLU A 97 -15.61 3.51 6.99
C GLU A 97 -14.48 4.29 6.31
N GLY A 98 -13.67 3.61 5.50
CA GLY A 98 -12.62 4.25 4.72
C GLY A 98 -13.18 5.28 3.76
N LEU A 99 -14.24 4.96 3.02
CA LEU A 99 -14.91 5.89 2.10
C LEU A 99 -15.48 7.11 2.84
N ALA A 100 -16.18 6.89 3.95
CA ALA A 100 -16.73 7.97 4.77
C ALA A 100 -15.64 8.92 5.26
N LEU A 101 -14.52 8.37 5.76
CA LEU A 101 -13.38 9.16 6.20
C LEU A 101 -12.71 9.93 5.06
N GLY A 102 -12.56 9.32 3.88
CA GLY A 102 -12.04 10.02 2.72
C GLY A 102 -12.90 11.20 2.30
N ILE A 103 -14.23 11.03 2.28
CA ILE A 103 -15.18 12.12 1.96
C ILE A 103 -15.00 13.27 2.96
N TRP A 104 -14.93 12.95 4.26
CA TRP A 104 -14.69 13.95 5.29
C TRP A 104 -13.37 14.70 5.10
N ILE A 105 -12.29 13.98 4.77
CA ILE A 105 -10.97 14.58 4.54
C ILE A 105 -10.98 15.49 3.29
N LYS A 106 -11.68 15.08 2.24
CA LYS A 106 -11.90 15.90 1.05
C LYS A 106 -12.60 17.21 1.41
N ASP A 107 -13.69 17.16 2.18
CA ASP A 107 -14.43 18.35 2.59
C ASP A 107 -13.56 19.30 3.42
N ASN A 108 -12.77 18.76 4.35
CA ASN A 108 -11.80 19.57 5.10
C ASN A 108 -10.74 20.22 4.22
N TYR A 109 -10.25 19.52 3.19
CA TYR A 109 -9.34 20.10 2.21
C TYR A 109 -10.03 21.19 1.38
N TYR A 110 -11.33 21.04 1.06
CA TYR A 110 -12.08 22.05 0.31
C TYR A 110 -12.11 23.38 1.05
N ASP A 111 -12.38 23.33 2.36
CA ASP A 111 -12.43 24.51 3.20
C ASP A 111 -11.03 25.08 3.47
N ALA A 112 -10.04 24.21 3.72
CA ALA A 112 -8.67 24.62 3.99
C ALA A 112 -7.98 25.30 2.79
N SER A 113 -8.23 24.80 1.58
CA SER A 113 -7.62 25.31 0.35
C SER A 113 -8.40 26.46 -0.29
N GLY A 114 -9.56 26.84 0.26
CA GLY A 114 -10.47 27.80 -0.37
C GLY A 114 -11.09 27.28 -1.68
N LEU A 115 -11.12 25.97 -1.89
CA LEU A 115 -11.76 25.38 -3.06
C LEU A 115 -13.30 25.48 -2.98
N SER A 116 -13.87 25.52 -1.77
CA SER A 116 -15.31 25.75 -1.57
C SER A 116 -15.78 27.06 -2.21
N THR A 117 -15.05 28.16 -2.02
CA THR A 117 -15.38 29.46 -2.63
C THR A 117 -15.17 29.47 -4.15
N LEU A 118 -14.20 28.72 -4.66
CA LEU A 118 -14.00 28.54 -6.10
C LEU A 118 -15.12 27.71 -6.75
N ILE A 119 -15.66 26.71 -6.03
CA ILE A 119 -16.82 25.93 -6.49
C ILE A 119 -18.06 26.83 -6.60
N GLU A 120 -18.31 27.70 -5.62
CA GLU A 120 -19.44 28.63 -5.63
C GLU A 120 -19.35 29.65 -6.77
N ASN A 121 -18.15 30.17 -7.04
CA ASN A 121 -17.91 31.19 -8.07
C ASN A 121 -17.55 30.61 -9.45
N LYS A 122 -17.77 29.31 -9.68
CA LYS A 122 -17.27 28.58 -10.85
C LYS A 122 -17.61 29.21 -12.22
N SER A 123 -18.76 29.86 -12.34
CA SER A 123 -19.21 30.53 -13.57
C SER A 123 -18.48 31.84 -13.86
N ALA A 124 -17.97 32.52 -12.83
CA ALA A 124 -17.29 33.81 -12.91
C ALA A 124 -15.76 33.70 -12.94
N LEU A 125 -15.21 32.47 -12.87
CA LEU A 125 -13.76 32.26 -12.89
C LEU A 125 -13.13 32.62 -14.24
N ASP A 126 -12.02 33.34 -14.17
CA ASP A 126 -11.12 33.59 -15.29
C ASP A 126 -10.32 32.32 -15.66
N THR A 127 -9.45 32.41 -16.67
CA THR A 127 -8.64 31.27 -17.11
C THR A 127 -7.66 30.78 -16.05
N ALA A 128 -7.12 31.70 -15.22
CA ALA A 128 -6.23 31.35 -14.13
C ALA A 128 -6.98 30.64 -12.99
N GLY A 129 -8.14 31.17 -12.56
CA GLY A 129 -8.97 30.57 -11.53
C GLY A 129 -9.55 29.20 -11.92
N LYS A 130 -9.84 28.98 -13.21
CA LYS A 130 -10.21 27.64 -13.71
C LYS A 130 -9.09 26.62 -13.57
N ARG A 131 -7.84 27.01 -13.88
CA ARG A 131 -6.67 26.14 -13.70
C ARG A 131 -6.43 25.84 -12.22
N GLU A 132 -6.51 26.84 -11.36
CA GLU A 132 -6.38 26.66 -9.91
C GLU A 132 -7.45 25.70 -9.36
N TYR A 133 -8.71 25.88 -9.78
CA TYR A 133 -9.79 24.98 -9.44
C TYR A 133 -9.52 23.53 -9.86
N GLU A 134 -9.05 23.31 -11.10
CA GLU A 134 -8.73 21.96 -11.60
C GLU A 134 -7.57 21.32 -10.82
N SER A 135 -6.48 22.06 -10.60
CA SER A 135 -5.33 21.60 -9.81
C SER A 135 -5.74 21.23 -8.38
N LYS A 136 -6.50 22.09 -7.69
CA LYS A 136 -7.01 21.83 -6.34
C LYS A 136 -7.97 20.64 -6.31
N MET A 137 -8.80 20.46 -7.33
CA MET A 137 -9.67 19.28 -7.46
C MET A 137 -8.87 17.98 -7.63
N HIS A 138 -7.78 18.00 -8.39
CA HIS A 138 -6.89 16.85 -8.52
C HIS A 138 -6.25 16.46 -7.18
N THR A 139 -5.71 17.44 -6.47
CA THR A 139 -5.08 17.23 -5.16
C THR A 139 -6.08 16.76 -4.12
N ALA A 140 -7.28 17.33 -4.09
CA ALA A 140 -8.35 16.88 -3.19
C ALA A 140 -8.78 15.43 -3.48
N THR A 141 -8.90 15.06 -4.76
CA THR A 141 -9.27 13.70 -5.16
C THR A 141 -8.18 12.70 -4.78
N ALA A 142 -6.91 13.05 -5.00
CA ALA A 142 -5.79 12.21 -4.60
C ALA A 142 -5.72 12.04 -3.08
N PHE A 143 -5.93 13.11 -2.32
CA PHE A 143 -5.86 13.06 -0.86
C PHE A 143 -7.03 12.28 -0.26
N MET A 144 -8.22 12.42 -0.83
CA MET A 144 -9.37 11.58 -0.51
C MET A 144 -9.04 10.10 -0.71
N LEU A 145 -8.56 9.70 -1.90
CA LEU A 145 -8.23 8.30 -2.19
C LEU A 145 -7.09 7.76 -1.33
N PHE A 146 -6.13 8.60 -0.96
CA PHE A 146 -5.06 8.23 -0.03
C PHE A 146 -5.63 7.97 1.37
N ALA A 147 -6.46 8.88 1.88
CA ALA A 147 -7.12 8.75 3.17
C ALA A 147 -8.04 7.53 3.26
N THR A 148 -8.84 7.26 2.21
CA THR A 148 -9.70 6.08 2.17
C THR A 148 -8.86 4.81 2.27
N ALA A 149 -7.84 4.68 1.42
CA ALA A 149 -6.95 3.52 1.41
C ALA A 149 -6.23 3.34 2.73
N TYR A 150 -5.72 4.42 3.31
CA TYR A 150 -4.97 4.40 4.56
C TYR A 150 -5.84 3.95 5.75
N ASN A 151 -7.09 4.41 5.83
CA ASN A 151 -8.02 3.95 6.87
C ASN A 151 -8.40 2.47 6.69
N ILE A 152 -8.63 2.03 5.45
CA ILE A 152 -8.93 0.62 5.15
C ILE A 152 -7.77 -0.28 5.58
N LEU A 153 -6.52 0.13 5.27
CA LEU A 153 -5.33 -0.61 5.68
C LEU A 153 -5.16 -0.66 7.20
N TYR A 154 -5.40 0.44 7.90
CA TYR A 154 -5.35 0.47 9.36
C TYR A 154 -6.32 -0.54 9.99
N ASN A 155 -7.55 -0.62 9.47
CA ASN A 155 -8.57 -1.51 10.00
C ASN A 155 -8.36 -2.99 9.61
N LEU A 156 -7.78 -3.27 8.44
CA LEU A 156 -7.68 -4.64 7.90
C LEU A 156 -6.32 -5.31 8.08
N LYS A 157 -5.21 -4.56 8.17
CA LYS A 157 -3.87 -5.15 8.37
C LYS A 157 -3.78 -6.07 9.59
N PRO A 158 -4.37 -5.76 10.77
CA PRO A 158 -4.32 -6.67 11.92
C PRO A 158 -4.99 -8.04 11.67
N HIS A 159 -5.86 -8.14 10.68
CA HIS A 159 -6.62 -9.35 10.35
C HIS A 159 -6.12 -10.06 9.08
N ALA A 160 -5.19 -9.44 8.36
CA ALA A 160 -4.55 -10.01 7.19
C ALA A 160 -3.57 -11.14 7.56
N SER A 161 -3.29 -12.02 6.61
CA SER A 161 -2.19 -12.99 6.73
C SER A 161 -0.84 -12.28 6.79
N ASP A 162 0.10 -12.83 7.56
CA ASP A 162 1.47 -12.31 7.63
C ASP A 162 2.22 -12.39 6.30
N ASP A 163 1.93 -13.43 5.50
CA ASP A 163 2.47 -13.57 4.15
C ASP A 163 1.39 -13.25 3.10
N LEU A 164 1.62 -12.16 2.36
CA LEU A 164 0.78 -11.69 1.26
C LEU A 164 1.43 -11.92 -0.11
N SER A 165 2.59 -12.59 -0.18
CA SER A 165 3.37 -12.79 -1.41
C SER A 165 2.55 -13.43 -2.53
N VAL A 166 1.80 -14.49 -2.21
CA VAL A 166 0.92 -15.20 -3.15
C VAL A 166 -0.16 -14.27 -3.72
N MET A 167 -0.74 -13.40 -2.89
CA MET A 167 -1.74 -12.43 -3.36
C MET A 167 -1.12 -11.35 -4.22
N LYS A 168 0.07 -10.86 -3.84
CA LYS A 168 0.83 -9.87 -4.63
C LYS A 168 1.21 -10.42 -6.01
N GLN A 169 1.53 -11.71 -6.12
CA GLN A 169 1.82 -12.35 -7.41
C GLN A 169 0.60 -12.46 -8.33
N LYS A 170 -0.57 -12.75 -7.76
CA LYS A 170 -1.83 -12.81 -8.53
C LYS A 170 -2.33 -11.41 -8.92
N PHE A 171 -1.89 -10.37 -8.24
CA PHE A 171 -2.32 -9.01 -8.48
C PHE A 171 -1.52 -8.35 -9.60
N ALA A 172 -2.16 -8.08 -10.73
CA ALA A 172 -1.52 -7.49 -11.91
C ALA A 172 -1.33 -5.95 -11.84
N GLY A 173 -1.63 -5.34 -10.68
CA GLY A 173 -1.59 -3.88 -10.51
C GLY A 173 -2.91 -3.20 -10.85
N ILE A 174 -2.97 -1.89 -10.57
CA ILE A 174 -4.15 -1.07 -10.85
C ILE A 174 -4.04 -0.51 -12.28
N PRO A 175 -4.96 -0.82 -13.20
CA PRO A 175 -4.83 -0.39 -14.59
C PRO A 175 -4.92 1.13 -14.79
N GLU A 176 -5.81 1.78 -14.03
CA GLU A 176 -6.06 3.22 -14.10
C GLU A 176 -6.45 3.75 -12.72
N VAL A 177 -5.97 4.96 -12.41
CA VAL A 177 -6.41 5.76 -11.25
C VAL A 177 -6.77 7.14 -11.78
N SER A 178 -8.03 7.53 -11.60
CA SER A 178 -8.54 8.84 -12.02
C SER A 178 -8.49 9.83 -10.87
N LEU A 179 -7.89 10.99 -11.11
CA LEU A 179 -7.82 12.10 -10.15
C LEU A 179 -8.68 13.30 -10.60
N LEU A 180 -9.50 13.14 -11.65
CA LEU A 180 -10.21 14.26 -12.29
C LEU A 180 -11.24 14.92 -11.39
N SER A 181 -11.99 14.12 -10.65
CA SER A 181 -12.95 14.57 -9.66
C SER A 181 -13.14 13.51 -8.60
N PRO A 182 -13.61 13.87 -7.39
CA PRO A 182 -13.79 12.91 -6.31
C PRO A 182 -14.68 11.72 -6.70
N LEU A 183 -15.83 12.00 -7.31
CA LEU A 183 -16.76 10.97 -7.78
C LEU A 183 -16.09 10.01 -8.78
N LYS A 184 -15.32 10.56 -9.74
CA LYS A 184 -14.61 9.75 -10.73
C LYS A 184 -13.48 8.95 -10.10
N GLY A 185 -12.79 9.51 -9.10
CA GLY A 185 -11.71 8.81 -8.38
C GLY A 185 -12.23 7.62 -7.59
N ILE A 186 -13.28 7.81 -6.78
CA ILE A 186 -13.95 6.72 -6.05
C ILE A 186 -14.47 5.69 -7.04
N ALA A 187 -15.15 6.14 -8.10
CA ALA A 187 -15.71 5.23 -9.08
C ALA A 187 -14.65 4.36 -9.77
N CYS A 188 -13.54 4.96 -10.17
CA CYS A 188 -12.41 4.28 -10.79
C CYS A 188 -11.81 3.22 -9.84
N SER A 189 -11.49 3.61 -8.61
CA SER A 189 -10.90 2.71 -7.62
C SER A 189 -11.83 1.54 -7.28
N LEU A 190 -13.08 1.83 -6.92
CA LEU A 190 -14.04 0.79 -6.56
C LEU A 190 -14.42 -0.11 -7.74
N PHE A 191 -14.43 0.41 -8.97
CA PHE A 191 -14.66 -0.39 -10.17
C PHE A 191 -13.59 -1.49 -10.33
N TYR A 192 -12.31 -1.14 -10.27
CA TYR A 192 -11.24 -2.14 -10.41
C TYR A 192 -11.20 -3.08 -9.22
N TYR A 193 -11.42 -2.57 -8.00
CA TYR A 193 -11.56 -3.39 -6.81
C TYR A 193 -12.66 -4.45 -6.96
N ASP A 194 -13.86 -4.06 -7.40
CA ASP A 194 -15.00 -4.95 -7.64
C ASP A 194 -14.67 -6.04 -8.66
N LYS A 195 -14.01 -5.68 -9.76
CA LYS A 195 -13.64 -6.62 -10.82
C LYS A 195 -12.64 -7.67 -10.35
N TYR A 196 -11.65 -7.26 -9.56
CA TYR A 196 -10.70 -8.21 -8.99
C TYR A 196 -11.34 -9.11 -7.93
N LEU A 197 -12.20 -8.55 -7.06
CA LEU A 197 -12.96 -9.35 -6.10
C LEU A 197 -13.86 -10.40 -6.78
N GLY A 198 -14.46 -10.06 -7.91
CA GLY A 198 -15.29 -10.97 -8.69
C GLY A 198 -14.52 -12.06 -9.44
N HIS A 199 -13.19 -11.99 -9.49
CA HIS A 199 -12.39 -12.94 -10.26
C HIS A 199 -12.26 -14.29 -9.55
N PRO A 200 -12.63 -15.41 -10.21
CA PRO A 200 -12.72 -16.72 -9.55
C PRO A 200 -11.40 -17.25 -9.00
N ASP A 201 -10.27 -16.93 -9.64
CA ASP A 201 -8.93 -17.45 -9.26
C ASP A 201 -8.22 -16.64 -8.16
N ILE A 202 -8.71 -15.44 -7.87
CA ILE A 202 -8.11 -14.53 -6.89
C ILE A 202 -8.62 -14.90 -5.50
N ILE A 203 -9.93 -14.94 -5.34
CA ILE A 203 -10.59 -15.22 -4.06
C ILE A 203 -10.99 -16.70 -4.02
N LYS A 204 -10.35 -17.50 -3.16
CA LYS A 204 -10.68 -18.92 -2.94
C LYS A 204 -11.24 -19.19 -1.54
N SER A 205 -10.95 -18.31 -0.58
CA SER A 205 -11.47 -18.33 0.78
C SER A 205 -12.05 -16.97 1.18
N ASP A 206 -12.75 -16.90 2.30
CA ASP A 206 -13.23 -15.64 2.88
C ASP A 206 -12.06 -14.76 3.39
N LYS A 207 -11.02 -15.37 3.94
CA LYS A 207 -9.78 -14.67 4.35
C LYS A 207 -9.03 -14.04 3.18
N ASP A 208 -9.12 -14.65 2.00
CA ASP A 208 -8.54 -14.08 0.77
C ASP A 208 -9.11 -12.71 0.43
N VAL A 209 -10.35 -12.42 0.84
CA VAL A 209 -10.98 -11.12 0.64
C VAL A 209 -10.20 -10.04 1.39
N ILE A 210 -9.92 -10.23 2.68
CA ILE A 210 -9.11 -9.31 3.48
C ILE A 210 -7.71 -9.15 2.89
N ASN A 211 -7.05 -10.27 2.60
CA ASN A 211 -5.68 -10.25 2.06
C ASN A 211 -5.62 -9.49 0.74
N PHE A 212 -6.59 -9.71 -0.15
CA PHE A 212 -6.68 -9.02 -1.42
C PHE A 212 -6.97 -7.53 -1.23
N THR A 213 -7.91 -7.16 -0.35
CA THR A 213 -8.23 -5.76 -0.06
C THR A 213 -7.01 -5.01 0.45
N VAL A 214 -6.21 -5.62 1.34
CA VAL A 214 -4.95 -5.02 1.81
C VAL A 214 -3.98 -4.82 0.65
N VAL A 215 -3.75 -5.84 -0.18
CA VAL A 215 -2.85 -5.72 -1.34
C VAL A 215 -3.31 -4.64 -2.33
N TYR A 216 -4.62 -4.57 -2.61
CA TYR A 216 -5.21 -3.61 -3.53
C TYR A 216 -5.02 -2.17 -3.03
N PHE A 217 -5.35 -1.90 -1.76
CA PHE A 217 -5.24 -0.55 -1.20
C PHE A 217 -3.79 -0.14 -0.87
N GLU A 218 -2.88 -1.08 -0.61
CA GLU A 218 -1.43 -0.81 -0.60
C GLU A 218 -0.99 -0.28 -1.97
N ALA A 219 -1.34 -0.99 -3.04
CA ALA A 219 -0.98 -0.57 -4.40
C ALA A 219 -1.63 0.76 -4.80
N LEU A 220 -2.85 1.05 -4.31
CA LEU A 220 -3.51 2.33 -4.56
C LEU A 220 -2.73 3.49 -3.91
N ILE A 221 -2.24 3.31 -2.69
CA ILE A 221 -1.39 4.30 -2.04
C ILE A 221 -0.08 4.48 -2.82
N ASP A 222 0.55 3.39 -3.23
CA ASP A 222 1.82 3.46 -3.98
C ASP A 222 1.64 4.25 -5.30
N GLU A 223 0.55 4.00 -6.05
CA GLU A 223 0.21 4.75 -7.27
C GLU A 223 0.00 6.25 -7.00
N ILE A 224 -0.65 6.60 -5.89
CA ILE A 224 -0.86 8.01 -5.50
C ILE A 224 0.47 8.64 -5.09
N GLN A 225 1.30 7.94 -4.32
CA GLN A 225 2.61 8.43 -3.88
C GLN A 225 3.56 8.66 -5.06
N LEU A 226 3.55 7.78 -6.06
CA LEU A 226 4.32 7.99 -7.31
C LEU A 226 3.91 9.26 -8.05
N ARG A 227 2.64 9.66 -7.95
CA ARG A 227 2.08 10.84 -8.60
C ARG A 227 2.08 12.08 -7.71
N LYS A 228 2.44 11.95 -6.43
CA LYS A 228 2.42 13.04 -5.44
C LYS A 228 3.18 14.28 -5.92
N SER A 229 4.34 14.10 -6.55
CA SER A 229 5.19 15.18 -7.06
C SER A 229 4.56 16.01 -8.19
N THR A 230 3.49 15.50 -8.82
CA THR A 230 2.76 16.20 -9.89
C THR A 230 1.55 16.98 -9.37
N LEU A 231 1.19 16.83 -8.09
CA LEU A 231 0.08 17.52 -7.48
C LEU A 231 0.50 18.93 -7.03
N GLU A 232 -0.34 19.92 -7.30
CA GLU A 232 -0.15 21.30 -6.86
C GLU A 232 -0.93 21.55 -5.55
N TYR A 233 -0.61 22.60 -4.79
CA TYR A 233 -1.32 23.01 -3.57
C TYR A 233 -1.32 21.98 -2.42
N THR A 234 -0.29 21.14 -2.34
CA THR A 234 -0.17 20.09 -1.31
C THR A 234 0.23 20.61 0.07
N GLU A 235 0.68 21.86 0.19
CA GLU A 235 1.14 22.47 1.47
C GLU A 235 0.06 22.40 2.55
N THR A 236 -1.20 22.70 2.18
CA THR A 236 -2.36 22.62 3.08
C THR A 236 -2.63 21.22 3.65
N ILE A 237 -2.11 20.18 3.01
CA ILE A 237 -2.21 18.78 3.44
C ILE A 237 -1.06 18.44 4.39
N GLU A 238 0.16 18.92 4.12
CA GLU A 238 1.36 18.57 4.90
C GLU A 238 1.37 19.21 6.29
N ASP A 239 0.81 20.41 6.41
CA ASP A 239 0.75 21.18 7.67
C ASP A 239 -0.32 20.69 8.66
N ARG A 240 -1.16 19.74 8.23
CA ARG A 240 -2.34 19.30 8.99
C ARG A 240 -2.27 17.83 9.37
N THR A 241 -2.67 17.54 10.60
CA THR A 241 -2.86 16.17 11.09
C THR A 241 -4.30 15.98 11.52
N TYR A 242 -4.97 14.95 10.98
CA TYR A 242 -6.34 14.62 11.34
C TYR A 242 -6.35 13.39 12.24
N LYS A 243 -6.95 13.47 13.43
CA LYS A 243 -7.01 12.34 14.38
C LYS A 243 -8.45 11.92 14.61
N LEU A 244 -8.72 10.62 14.50
CA LEU A 244 -10.06 10.07 14.72
C LEU A 244 -10.40 10.02 16.22
N GLU A 245 -11.59 10.47 16.58
CA GLU A 245 -12.08 10.35 17.95
C GLU A 245 -12.21 8.89 18.39
N ASN A 246 -11.86 8.63 19.65
CA ASN A 246 -11.91 7.31 20.28
C ASN A 246 -11.07 6.23 19.56
N SER A 247 -10.06 6.65 18.78
CA SER A 247 -9.15 5.77 18.05
C SER A 247 -7.73 6.33 18.02
N ASP A 248 -6.73 5.44 17.89
CA ASP A 248 -5.34 5.82 17.66
C ASP A 248 -5.05 6.15 16.18
N PHE A 249 -6.06 6.02 15.31
CA PHE A 249 -5.94 6.36 13.90
C PHE A 249 -5.71 7.87 13.69
N ALA A 250 -4.69 8.21 12.93
CA ALA A 250 -4.41 9.57 12.50
C ALA A 250 -3.85 9.61 11.07
N VAL A 251 -4.25 10.63 10.31
CA VAL A 251 -3.74 10.95 8.97
C VAL A 251 -2.90 12.22 9.05
N SER A 252 -1.59 12.09 8.84
CA SER A 252 -0.64 13.22 8.85
C SER A 252 -0.14 13.46 7.43
N GLY A 253 -0.76 14.39 6.73
CA GLY A 253 -0.48 14.66 5.32
C GLY A 253 -0.45 13.38 4.46
N TRP A 254 0.65 13.18 3.73
CA TRP A 254 0.87 12.02 2.85
C TRP A 254 1.68 10.88 3.48
N ASN A 255 1.91 10.95 4.80
CA ASN A 255 2.74 9.96 5.49
C ASN A 255 2.03 8.61 5.53
N ASN A 256 2.66 7.59 4.95
CA ASN A 256 2.16 6.23 4.99
C ASN A 256 3.00 5.39 5.97
N VAL A 257 2.47 5.17 7.17
CA VAL A 257 3.12 4.31 8.19
C VAL A 257 3.12 2.83 7.77
N PHE A 258 2.30 2.45 6.79
CA PHE A 258 2.22 1.09 6.28
C PHE A 258 3.22 0.77 5.16
N SER A 259 3.91 1.79 4.64
CA SER A 259 5.05 1.63 3.75
C SER A 259 6.21 1.05 4.54
N GLY A 260 6.64 -0.16 4.20
CA GLY A 260 7.91 -0.68 4.67
C GLY A 260 8.00 -1.05 6.15
N THR A 261 6.88 -1.39 6.83
CA THR A 261 6.98 -2.17 8.07
C THR A 261 7.42 -3.59 7.74
N ALA A 262 8.67 -3.74 7.29
CA ALA A 262 9.33 -5.02 7.23
C ALA A 262 9.36 -5.55 8.67
N LYS A 263 8.50 -6.52 8.97
CA LYS A 263 8.65 -7.28 10.22
C LYS A 263 10.03 -7.94 10.14
N SER A 264 10.93 -7.58 11.05
CA SER A 264 12.22 -8.27 11.16
C SER A 264 11.94 -9.75 11.39
N ILE A 265 12.46 -10.61 10.52
CA ILE A 265 12.34 -12.06 10.69
C ILE A 265 13.22 -12.45 11.87
N GLU A 266 12.72 -13.32 12.76
CA GLU A 266 13.55 -13.89 13.83
C GLU A 266 14.60 -14.81 13.21
N PHE A 267 15.85 -14.66 13.67
CA PHE A 267 16.97 -15.50 13.23
C PHE A 267 17.62 -16.15 14.43
N ASN A 268 18.25 -17.30 14.19
CA ASN A 268 19.00 -18.01 15.21
C ASN A 268 20.21 -17.18 15.64
N LYS A 269 20.27 -16.82 16.92
CA LYS A 269 21.41 -16.10 17.50
C LYS A 269 22.61 -17.03 17.54
N VAL A 270 23.66 -16.67 16.82
CA VAL A 270 24.91 -17.43 16.74
C VAL A 270 26.06 -16.49 17.10
N GLN A 271 26.97 -16.93 17.96
CA GLN A 271 28.19 -16.18 18.28
C GLN A 271 29.36 -16.63 17.40
N PHE A 272 30.32 -15.74 17.14
CA PHE A 272 31.49 -16.07 16.31
C PHE A 272 32.33 -17.22 16.89
N GLU A 273 32.27 -17.41 18.21
CA GLU A 273 32.96 -18.46 18.96
C GLU A 273 32.37 -19.85 18.67
N GLN A 274 31.08 -19.92 18.30
CA GLN A 274 30.37 -21.17 17.99
C GLN A 274 30.69 -21.72 16.59
N ILE A 275 31.32 -20.93 15.73
CA ILE A 275 31.73 -21.35 14.38
C ILE A 275 33.12 -21.98 14.48
N VAL A 276 33.32 -23.23 14.12
CA VAL A 276 34.66 -23.85 14.17
C VAL A 276 35.45 -23.53 12.89
N GLY A 277 36.71 -23.11 13.02
CA GLY A 277 37.60 -22.82 11.88
C GLY A 277 37.34 -21.48 11.19
N ASN A 278 37.78 -21.36 9.92
CA ASN A 278 37.53 -20.23 9.02
C ASN A 278 37.94 -18.85 9.57
N LYS A 279 39.18 -18.75 10.08
CA LYS A 279 39.72 -17.56 10.78
C LYS A 279 39.59 -16.28 9.95
N ASP A 280 39.88 -16.36 8.66
CA ASP A 280 39.84 -15.20 7.76
C ASP A 280 38.41 -14.71 7.53
N ALA A 281 37.45 -15.63 7.37
CA ALA A 281 36.04 -15.29 7.22
C ALA A 281 35.48 -14.62 8.48
N LYS A 282 35.84 -15.10 9.67
CA LYS A 282 35.46 -14.46 10.94
C LYS A 282 36.08 -13.07 11.09
N HIS A 283 37.36 -12.93 10.76
CA HIS A 283 38.05 -11.64 10.82
C HIS A 283 37.43 -10.65 9.83
N PHE A 284 37.14 -11.09 8.61
CA PHE A 284 36.41 -10.32 7.61
C PHE A 284 35.03 -9.88 8.11
N ALA A 285 34.24 -10.83 8.63
CA ALA A 285 32.90 -10.57 9.14
C ALA A 285 32.89 -9.53 10.26
N ARG A 286 33.84 -9.61 11.20
CA ARG A 286 33.99 -8.62 12.28
C ARG A 286 34.28 -7.21 11.72
N ARG A 287 35.21 -7.10 10.76
CA ARG A 287 35.53 -5.81 10.11
C ARG A 287 34.34 -5.28 9.31
N LEU A 288 33.57 -6.15 8.66
CA LEU A 288 32.38 -5.75 7.91
C LEU A 288 31.31 -5.14 8.84
N THR A 289 31.06 -5.78 9.98
CA THR A 289 30.13 -5.26 11.00
C THR A 289 30.54 -3.87 11.50
N GLU A 290 31.83 -3.68 11.81
CA GLU A 290 32.34 -2.37 12.27
C GLU A 290 32.23 -1.29 11.20
N ARG A 291 32.52 -1.63 9.93
CA ARG A 291 32.36 -0.72 8.79
C ARG A 291 30.90 -0.32 8.56
N LEU A 292 29.97 -1.26 8.71
CA LEU A 292 28.53 -0.99 8.61
C LEU A 292 28.06 0.00 9.70
N LEU A 293 28.50 -0.21 10.93
CA LEU A 293 28.14 0.64 12.09
C LEU A 293 28.74 2.05 12.03
N SER A 294 29.72 2.28 11.15
CA SER A 294 30.36 3.60 10.97
C SER A 294 29.54 4.54 10.07
N TYR A 295 28.27 4.23 9.80
CA TYR A 295 27.38 5.08 9.02
C TYR A 295 27.04 6.36 9.77
N ASP A 296 27.27 7.51 9.14
CA ASP A 296 26.89 8.82 9.67
C ASP A 296 25.45 9.15 9.26
N PHE A 297 24.55 9.21 10.24
CA PHE A 297 23.13 9.53 10.02
C PHE A 297 22.87 10.99 9.63
N LEU A 298 23.73 11.93 10.05
CA LEU A 298 23.61 13.35 9.70
C LEU A 298 24.07 13.60 8.27
N ALA A 299 25.28 13.12 7.93
CA ALA A 299 25.83 13.24 6.58
C ALA A 299 25.21 12.26 5.58
N LYS A 300 24.46 11.26 6.07
CA LYS A 300 23.84 10.16 5.31
C LYS A 300 24.85 9.37 4.46
N LYS A 301 26.06 9.19 4.99
CA LYS A 301 27.20 8.61 4.27
C LYS A 301 27.96 7.63 5.13
N ASN A 302 28.54 6.61 4.49
CA ASN A 302 29.51 5.74 5.13
C ASN A 302 30.94 6.15 4.70
N PRO A 303 31.83 6.53 5.64
CA PRO A 303 33.19 6.94 5.30
C PRO A 303 33.98 5.82 4.59
N PHE A 304 33.69 4.55 4.90
CA PHE A 304 34.32 3.43 4.20
C PHE A 304 33.80 3.23 2.78
N GLN A 305 32.63 3.76 2.44
CA GLN A 305 32.15 3.75 1.06
C GLN A 305 32.95 4.71 0.18
N GLU A 306 33.31 5.89 0.70
CA GLU A 306 34.14 6.87 -0.02
C GLU A 306 35.62 6.46 -0.08
N LEU A 307 36.14 5.88 0.99
CA LEU A 307 37.54 5.45 1.09
C LEU A 307 37.83 4.08 0.45
N GLY A 308 36.85 3.45 -0.21
CA GLY A 308 37.01 2.15 -0.88
C GLY A 308 37.12 0.94 0.06
N GLY A 309 36.76 1.10 1.34
CA GLY A 309 36.76 0.03 2.34
C GLY A 309 35.44 -0.74 2.44
N PHE A 310 34.37 -0.28 1.79
CA PHE A 310 33.05 -0.87 1.87
C PHE A 310 32.78 -1.76 0.67
N MET A 311 32.45 -3.03 0.91
CA MET A 311 32.08 -3.95 -0.15
C MET A 311 30.55 -4.01 -0.25
N PRO A 312 29.94 -3.52 -1.35
CA PRO A 312 28.49 -3.44 -1.48
C PRO A 312 27.82 -4.81 -1.60
N VAL A 313 28.56 -5.82 -2.09
CA VAL A 313 28.06 -7.19 -2.25
C VAL A 313 29.11 -8.17 -1.75
N PHE A 314 28.77 -8.99 -0.76
CA PHE A 314 29.60 -10.11 -0.29
C PHE A 314 28.99 -11.44 -0.72
N MET A 315 29.74 -12.24 -1.47
CA MET A 315 29.33 -13.59 -1.86
C MET A 315 30.21 -14.63 -1.15
N GLY A 316 29.60 -15.42 -0.27
CA GLY A 316 30.28 -16.50 0.44
C GLY A 316 30.42 -17.77 -0.41
N TYR A 317 31.53 -17.93 -1.13
CA TYR A 317 31.86 -19.18 -1.83
C TYR A 317 32.51 -20.22 -0.90
N GLY A 318 32.40 -21.51 -1.23
CA GLY A 318 32.90 -22.61 -0.39
C GLY A 318 32.00 -23.86 -0.37
N ILE A 319 32.54 -24.95 0.16
CA ILE A 319 31.91 -26.27 0.20
C ILE A 319 30.69 -26.25 1.15
N PRO A 320 29.58 -26.94 0.84
CA PRO A 320 28.47 -27.12 1.78
C PRO A 320 28.95 -27.64 3.14
N GLY A 321 28.33 -27.20 4.23
CA GLY A 321 28.72 -27.61 5.60
C GLY A 321 29.88 -26.83 6.23
N THR A 322 30.47 -25.84 5.53
CA THR A 322 31.57 -24.99 6.07
C THR A 322 31.13 -23.82 6.96
N GLY A 323 29.89 -23.84 7.47
CA GLY A 323 29.39 -22.85 8.44
C GLY A 323 29.06 -21.47 7.86
N LYS A 324 28.87 -21.32 6.55
CA LYS A 324 28.55 -20.02 5.91
C LYS A 324 27.24 -19.40 6.42
N SER A 325 26.17 -20.18 6.50
CA SER A 325 24.88 -19.70 7.01
C SER A 325 25.00 -19.30 8.48
N MET A 326 25.81 -20.02 9.26
CA MET A 326 26.14 -19.66 10.64
C MET A 326 26.94 -18.35 10.71
N LEU A 327 27.81 -18.06 9.74
CA LEU A 327 28.54 -16.80 9.66
C LEU A 327 27.61 -15.61 9.40
N ILE A 328 26.60 -15.77 8.53
CA ILE A 328 25.57 -14.74 8.28
C ILE A 328 24.77 -14.49 9.56
N ALA A 329 24.33 -15.56 10.23
CA ALA A 329 23.64 -15.47 11.50
C ALA A 329 24.48 -14.78 12.59
N ALA A 330 25.79 -15.04 12.63
CA ALA A 330 26.71 -14.39 13.57
C ALA A 330 26.93 -12.89 13.29
N ILE A 331 27.01 -12.50 12.02
CA ILE A 331 27.06 -11.09 11.62
C ILE A 331 25.76 -10.39 12.05
N ALA A 332 24.60 -10.98 11.77
CA ALA A 332 23.30 -10.44 12.15
C ALA A 332 23.14 -10.33 13.67
N THR A 333 23.61 -11.34 14.43
CA THR A 333 23.60 -11.35 15.90
C THR A 333 24.40 -10.18 16.44
N ARG A 334 25.63 -10.01 15.97
CA ARG A 334 26.52 -8.92 16.42
C ARG A 334 25.96 -7.55 16.05
N LEU A 335 25.46 -7.37 14.82
CA LEU A 335 24.82 -6.11 14.40
C LEU A 335 23.63 -5.77 15.29
N LYS A 336 22.75 -6.75 15.54
CA LYS A 336 21.60 -6.58 16.43
C LYS A 336 22.03 -6.14 17.82
N GLU A 337 23.01 -6.80 18.44
CA GLU A 337 23.51 -6.42 19.76
C GLU A 337 24.08 -4.99 19.82
N HIS A 338 24.74 -4.54 18.74
CA HIS A 338 25.23 -3.15 18.66
C HIS A 338 24.10 -2.16 18.44
N CYS A 339 23.15 -2.47 17.56
CA CYS A 339 21.97 -1.66 17.31
C CYS A 339 21.11 -1.52 18.58
N ASP A 340 20.87 -2.61 19.31
CA ASP A 340 20.15 -2.62 20.58
C ASP A 340 20.84 -1.70 21.62
N ARG A 341 22.18 -1.71 21.69
CA ARG A 341 22.94 -0.84 22.60
C ARG A 341 22.91 0.63 22.19
N LEU A 342 22.84 0.91 20.89
CA LEU A 342 22.83 2.25 20.32
C LEU A 342 21.41 2.80 20.12
N GLU A 343 20.38 2.03 20.51
CA GLU A 343 18.96 2.35 20.29
C GLU A 343 18.61 2.59 18.82
N ILE A 344 19.31 1.89 17.91
CA ILE A 344 19.09 1.95 16.47
C ILE A 344 18.18 0.77 16.09
N PRO A 345 17.10 0.98 15.32
CA PRO A 345 16.25 -0.11 14.85
C PRO A 345 17.03 -1.04 13.91
N PHE A 346 16.97 -2.35 14.18
CA PHE A 346 17.60 -3.39 13.36
C PHE A 346 16.54 -4.24 12.65
N LEU A 347 16.68 -4.40 11.33
CA LEU A 347 15.79 -5.19 10.49
C LEU A 347 16.57 -6.32 9.81
N PHE A 348 16.18 -7.56 10.10
CA PHE A 348 16.71 -8.74 9.41
C PHE A 348 15.73 -9.20 8.32
N HIS A 349 16.18 -9.14 7.07
CA HIS A 349 15.39 -9.52 5.89
C HIS A 349 16.15 -10.54 5.03
N PRO A 350 16.07 -11.85 5.36
CA PRO A 350 16.62 -12.89 4.49
C PRO A 350 15.85 -12.92 3.17
N MET A 351 16.57 -13.13 2.07
CA MET A 351 15.96 -13.37 0.78
C MET A 351 15.20 -14.71 0.82
N PRO A 352 13.90 -14.76 0.46
CA PRO A 352 13.13 -16.01 0.45
C PRO A 352 13.77 -17.09 -0.41
N ASP A 353 13.77 -18.34 0.04
CA ASP A 353 14.20 -19.50 -0.76
C ASP A 353 13.29 -19.74 -1.99
N THR A 354 12.10 -19.14 -1.99
CA THR A 354 11.11 -19.19 -3.08
C THR A 354 11.36 -18.19 -4.20
N LEU A 355 12.40 -17.33 -4.08
CA LEU A 355 12.87 -16.46 -5.16
C LEU A 355 13.71 -17.24 -6.19
N ILE A 356 13.24 -18.42 -6.60
CA ILE A 356 13.72 -19.07 -7.82
C ILE A 356 13.08 -18.28 -8.96
N SER A 357 13.86 -17.33 -9.47
CA SER A 357 13.60 -16.59 -10.70
C SER A 357 13.09 -17.57 -11.77
N THR A 358 11.85 -17.39 -12.21
CA THR A 358 11.30 -18.00 -13.43
C THR A 358 12.10 -17.61 -14.70
N PHE A 359 13.05 -16.68 -14.61
CA PHE A 359 14.02 -16.37 -15.67
C PHE A 359 15.21 -17.34 -15.78
N GLN A 360 15.44 -18.20 -14.77
CA GLN A 360 16.35 -19.34 -14.91
C GLN A 360 15.47 -20.59 -14.94
N GLY A 361 15.34 -21.16 -16.15
CA GLY A 361 14.39 -22.22 -16.47
C GLY A 361 14.39 -23.37 -15.47
N GLY A 362 13.18 -23.88 -15.22
CA GLY A 362 13.00 -25.23 -14.70
C GLY A 362 13.74 -26.21 -15.59
N SER A 363 14.90 -26.63 -15.14
CA SER A 363 15.66 -27.75 -15.67
C SER A 363 16.38 -28.40 -14.50
N ALA A 364 15.57 -29.05 -13.66
CA ALA A 364 15.92 -30.23 -12.89
C ALA A 364 14.61 -31.01 -12.67
#